data_AF-A0AAU4ULI0-F1
#
_entry.id   AF-A0AAU4ULI0-F1
#
_cell.length_a   1.000
_cell.length_b   1.000
_cell.length_c   1.000
_cell.angle_alpha   90.00
_cell.angle_beta   90.00
_cell.angle_gamma   90.00
#
_symmetry.space_group_name_H-M   'P 1'
#
loop_
_entity.id
_entity.type
_entity.pdbx_description
1 polymer ?
#
loop_
_entity_poly.entity_id
_entity_poly.type
_entity_poly.pdbx_seq_one_letter_code
_entity_poly.pdbx_strand_id
1 'polypeptide(L)'
;MIGHWLNRELQVWRPESTDDGHGGETTTHVQQPDPVRAKVDQPSATDQLLAAQTRSKHSHDVYLLPDADVRRLDELRDASTGESWKVLHVFGPSSSRYRKAQSELIQGEGEPDG
;
A
#
# COMPACT_ATOMS: atom_id res chain seq x y z
N MET A 1 20.78 7.33 -2.90
CA MET A 1 19.40 7.56 -3.39
C MET A 1 18.76 6.19 -3.59
N ILE A 2 17.50 5.98 -3.15
CA ILE A 2 16.86 4.64 -3.17
C ILE A 2 16.49 4.16 -4.59
N GLY A 3 16.53 5.03 -5.59
CA GLY A 3 15.96 4.78 -6.92
C GLY A 3 16.46 3.53 -7.68
N HIS A 4 17.64 2.98 -7.34
CA HIS A 4 18.14 1.73 -7.93
C HIS A 4 17.51 0.46 -7.33
N TRP A 5 16.90 0.56 -6.13
CA TRP A 5 16.19 -0.54 -5.48
C TRP A 5 14.70 -0.57 -5.81
N LEU A 6 14.14 0.51 -6.38
CA LEU A 6 12.73 0.58 -6.77
C LEU A 6 12.52 -0.21 -8.06
N ASN A 7 12.15 -1.48 -7.90
CA ASN A 7 12.07 -2.50 -8.93
C ASN A 7 10.64 -2.83 -9.37
N ARG A 8 9.62 -2.18 -8.79
CA ARG A 8 8.21 -2.35 -9.14
C ARG A 8 7.59 -1.02 -9.56
N GLU A 9 6.56 -1.09 -10.38
CA GLU A 9 5.68 0.02 -10.72
C GLU A 9 4.27 -0.34 -10.24
N LEU A 10 3.71 0.48 -9.34
CA LEU A 10 2.43 0.21 -8.70
C LEU A 10 1.42 1.29 -9.10
N GLN A 11 0.26 0.85 -9.57
CA GLN A 11 -0.85 1.76 -9.83
C GLN A 11 -1.50 2.18 -8.51
N VAL A 12 -1.68 3.48 -8.32
CA VAL A 12 -2.37 4.04 -7.13
C VAL A 12 -3.87 4.12 -7.40
N TRP A 13 -4.67 3.62 -6.45
CA TRP A 13 -6.12 3.68 -6.43
C TRP A 13 -6.58 4.34 -5.14
N ARG A 14 -7.24 5.49 -5.25
CA ARG A 14 -7.62 6.32 -4.10
C ARG A 14 -9.10 6.12 -3.75
N PRO A 15 -9.45 5.86 -2.49
CA PRO A 15 -10.85 5.82 -2.09
C PRO A 15 -11.45 7.22 -2.17
N GLU A 16 -12.62 7.31 -2.80
CA GLU A 16 -13.48 8.48 -2.84
C GLU A 16 -14.85 8.09 -2.28
N SER A 17 -15.33 8.89 -1.32
CA SER A 17 -16.63 8.67 -0.68
C SER A 17 -17.66 9.61 -1.30
N THR A 18 -18.81 9.05 -1.65
CA THR A 18 -19.97 9.79 -2.19
C THR A 18 -21.19 9.47 -1.34
N ASP A 19 -22.04 10.46 -1.10
CA ASP A 19 -23.30 10.31 -0.37
C ASP A 19 -24.22 9.33 -1.13
N ASP A 20 -24.81 8.36 -0.43
CA ASP A 20 -25.70 7.37 -1.02
C ASP A 20 -27.16 7.82 -1.13
N GLY A 21 -27.47 9.05 -0.70
CA GLY A 21 -28.81 9.65 -0.72
C GLY A 21 -29.73 9.19 0.42
N HIS A 22 -29.26 8.32 1.30
CA HIS A 22 -30.03 7.73 2.41
C HIS A 22 -29.36 7.92 3.77
N GLY A 23 -28.32 8.76 3.84
CA GLY A 23 -27.57 9.04 5.07
C GLY A 23 -26.39 8.10 5.31
N GLY A 24 -26.01 7.29 4.31
CA GLY A 24 -24.77 6.54 4.28
C GLY A 24 -23.79 7.07 3.23
N GLU A 25 -22.62 6.42 3.14
CA GLU A 25 -21.58 6.78 2.18
C GLU A 25 -21.17 5.54 1.38
N THR A 26 -21.10 5.69 0.06
CA THR A 26 -20.51 4.70 -0.84
C THR A 26 -19.07 5.10 -1.13
N THR A 27 -18.12 4.19 -0.83
CA THR A 27 -16.70 4.37 -1.14
C THR A 27 -16.35 3.62 -2.42
N THR A 28 -15.83 4.32 -3.41
CA THR A 28 -15.27 3.73 -4.64
C THR A 28 -13.77 4.00 -4.70
N HIS A 29 -13.02 3.12 -5.37
CA HIS A 29 -11.59 3.35 -5.58
C HIS A 29 -11.37 3.89 -6.99
N VAL A 30 -10.77 5.07 -7.08
CA VAL A 30 -10.50 5.79 -8.33
C VAL A 30 -9.02 5.69 -8.67
N GLN A 31 -8.72 5.18 -9.85
CA GLN A 31 -7.36 5.09 -10.37
C GLN A 31 -6.76 6.49 -10.54
N GLN A 32 -5.58 6.71 -9.96
CA GLN A 32 -4.81 7.95 -10.12
C GLN A 32 -4.05 7.92 -11.45
N PRO A 33 -3.76 9.08 -12.07
CA PRO A 33 -3.23 9.14 -13.44
C PRO A 33 -1.85 8.50 -13.60
N ASP A 34 -0.97 8.65 -12.60
CA ASP A 34 0.41 8.21 -12.69
C ASP A 34 0.68 7.05 -11.71
N PRO A 35 1.35 5.97 -12.16
CA PRO A 35 1.83 4.93 -11.27
C PRO A 35 3.08 5.39 -10.48
N VAL A 36 3.41 4.67 -9.42
CA VAL A 36 4.56 4.98 -8.55
C VAL A 36 5.62 3.90 -8.61
N ARG A 37 6.89 4.31 -8.64
CA ARG A 37 8.03 3.40 -8.49
C ARG A 37 8.19 2.99 -7.03
N ALA A 38 8.25 1.69 -6.81
CA ALA A 38 8.27 1.12 -5.48
C ALA A 38 9.27 -0.03 -5.33
N LYS A 39 9.67 -0.28 -4.08
CA LYS A 39 10.22 -1.55 -3.62
C LYS A 39 9.28 -2.06 -2.53
N VAL A 40 8.78 -3.28 -2.69
CA VAL A 40 7.95 -3.93 -1.68
C VAL A 40 8.83 -4.95 -0.96
N ASP A 41 9.05 -4.74 0.34
CA ASP A 41 9.79 -5.68 1.16
C ASP A 41 8.85 -6.72 1.77
N GLN A 42 9.29 -7.98 1.75
CA GLN A 42 8.59 -9.07 2.41
C GLN A 42 8.56 -8.85 3.93
N PRO A 43 7.46 -9.19 4.62
CA PRO A 43 7.40 -9.16 6.07
C PRO A 43 8.54 -10.00 6.67
N SER A 44 9.29 -9.44 7.61
CA SER A 44 10.23 -10.24 8.38
C SER A 44 9.47 -11.14 9.36
N ALA A 45 10.08 -12.26 9.79
CA ALA A 45 9.48 -13.15 10.79
C ALA A 45 9.15 -12.41 12.10
N THR A 46 9.94 -11.38 12.46
CA THR A 46 9.69 -10.52 13.62
C THR A 46 8.46 -9.63 13.41
N ASP A 47 8.28 -9.05 12.22
CA ASP A 47 7.12 -8.22 11.90
C ASP A 47 5.83 -9.06 11.89
N GLN A 48 5.89 -10.28 11.36
CA GLN A 48 4.76 -11.23 11.41
C GLN A 48 4.38 -11.59 12.84
N LEU A 49 5.37 -11.91 13.69
CA LEU A 49 5.16 -12.21 15.11
C LEU A 49 4.56 -11.03 15.86
N LEU A 50 5.08 -9.82 15.64
CA LEU A 50 4.57 -8.62 16.28
C LEU A 50 3.15 -8.30 15.81
N ALA A 51 2.86 -8.44 14.51
CA ALA A 51 1.53 -8.26 13.96
C ALA A 51 0.53 -9.24 14.57
N ALA A 52 0.90 -10.52 14.69
CA ALA A 52 0.09 -11.55 15.35
C ALA A 52 -0.21 -11.22 16.81
N GLN A 53 0.79 -10.74 17.57
CA GLN A 53 0.63 -10.39 18.98
C GLN A 53 -0.20 -9.11 19.19
N THR A 54 -0.11 -8.15 18.27
CA THR A 54 -0.76 -6.83 18.40
C THR A 54 -2.07 -6.72 17.64
N ARG A 55 -2.48 -7.78 16.91
CA ARG A 55 -3.56 -7.74 15.91
C ARG A 55 -3.35 -6.62 14.88
N SER A 56 -2.08 -6.32 14.56
CA SER A 56 -1.76 -5.33 13.55
C SER A 56 -2.11 -5.88 12.18
N LYS A 57 -2.70 -5.04 11.34
CA LYS A 57 -2.98 -5.34 9.93
C LYS A 57 -1.75 -5.13 9.03
N HIS A 58 -0.68 -4.56 9.57
CA HIS A 58 0.54 -4.32 8.84
C HIS A 58 1.21 -5.64 8.45
N SER A 59 1.48 -5.83 7.16
CA SER A 59 2.24 -6.96 6.65
C SER A 59 3.41 -6.59 5.75
N HIS A 60 3.40 -5.43 5.10
CA HIS A 60 4.45 -5.06 4.15
C HIS A 60 4.92 -3.63 4.31
N ASP A 61 6.21 -3.43 4.09
CA ASP A 61 6.82 -2.11 3.95
C ASP A 61 7.05 -1.80 2.47
N VAL A 62 6.44 -0.73 1.99
CA VAL A 62 6.58 -0.24 0.62
C VAL A 62 7.43 1.03 0.64
N TYR A 63 8.59 0.96 0.00
CA TYR A 63 9.48 2.10 -0.17
C TYR A 63 9.24 2.78 -1.50
N LEU A 64 9.17 4.10 -1.47
CA LEU A 64 8.76 4.95 -2.58
C LEU A 64 9.75 6.11 -2.79
N LEU A 65 9.63 6.77 -3.93
CA LEU A 65 10.29 8.05 -4.15
C LEU A 65 9.81 9.11 -3.12
N PRO A 66 10.65 10.11 -2.77
CA PRO A 66 10.30 11.14 -1.78
C PRO A 66 9.04 11.95 -2.11
N ASP A 67 8.73 12.08 -3.40
CA ASP A 67 7.65 12.87 -4.00
C ASP A 67 6.47 12.03 -4.49
N ALA A 68 6.49 10.71 -4.31
CA ALA A 68 5.39 9.83 -4.70
C ALA A 68 4.08 10.23 -3.98
N ASP A 69 3.01 10.46 -4.75
CA ASP A 69 1.67 10.76 -4.23
C ASP A 69 0.96 9.49 -3.76
N VAL A 70 1.44 8.95 -2.65
CA VAL A 70 0.81 7.84 -1.93
C VAL A 70 0.30 8.33 -0.59
N ARG A 71 -0.96 8.02 -0.29
CA ARG A 71 -1.68 8.45 0.90
C ARG A 71 -2.22 7.26 1.66
N ARG A 72 -2.58 7.50 2.93
CA ARG A 72 -3.30 6.51 3.73
C ARG A 72 -4.61 6.14 3.04
N LEU A 73 -4.97 4.87 3.12
CA LEU A 73 -6.12 4.23 2.47
C LEU A 73 -6.02 4.07 0.95
N ASP A 74 -4.98 4.60 0.28
CA ASP A 74 -4.74 4.25 -1.12
C ASP A 74 -4.48 2.74 -1.22
N GLU A 75 -4.91 2.14 -2.32
CA GLU A 75 -4.51 0.80 -2.73
C GLU A 75 -3.40 0.91 -3.78
N LEU A 76 -2.30 0.21 -3.54
CA LEU A 76 -1.21 0.04 -4.49
C LEU A 76 -1.41 -1.29 -5.19
N ARG A 77 -1.61 -1.28 -6.50
CA ARG A 77 -1.90 -2.50 -7.28
C ARG A 77 -0.78 -2.76 -8.28
N ASP A 78 -0.22 -3.96 -8.25
CA ASP A 78 0.76 -4.41 -9.24
C ASP A 78 0.06 -5.21 -10.34
N ALA A 79 -0.05 -4.64 -11.53
CA ALA A 79 -0.69 -5.31 -12.66
C ALA A 79 0.11 -6.52 -13.18
N SER A 80 1.42 -6.60 -12.88
CA SER A 80 2.28 -7.69 -13.35
C SER A 80 2.16 -8.96 -12.52
N THR A 81 1.89 -8.83 -11.22
CA THR A 81 1.72 -9.98 -10.30
C THR A 81 0.27 -10.19 -9.87
N GLY A 82 -0.60 -9.20 -10.03
CA GLY A 82 -1.97 -9.21 -9.51
C GLY A 82 -2.07 -8.91 -8.01
N GLU A 83 -0.94 -8.69 -7.34
CA GLU A 83 -0.91 -8.35 -5.92
C GLU A 83 -1.42 -6.92 -5.68
N SER A 84 -2.06 -6.71 -4.53
CA SER A 84 -2.48 -5.39 -4.11
C SER A 84 -2.27 -5.17 -2.62
N TRP A 85 -1.92 -3.94 -2.24
CA TRP A 85 -1.67 -3.56 -0.86
C TRP A 85 -2.46 -2.33 -0.48
N LYS A 86 -3.18 -2.40 0.64
CA LYS A 86 -3.83 -1.24 1.26
C LYS A 86 -2.85 -0.48 2.12
N VAL A 87 -2.69 0.81 1.88
CA VAL A 87 -1.80 1.67 2.67
C VAL A 87 -2.45 2.00 4.02
N LEU A 88 -1.79 1.59 5.10
CA LEU A 88 -2.23 1.84 6.47
C LEU A 88 -1.67 3.15 7.03
N HIS A 89 -0.41 3.46 6.69
CA HIS A 89 0.28 4.67 7.13
C HIS A 89 1.43 5.04 6.19
N VAL A 90 1.74 6.33 6.06
CA VAL A 90 2.86 6.83 5.24
C VAL A 90 3.79 7.66 6.10
N PHE A 91 5.07 7.32 6.09
CA PHE A 91 6.13 7.97 6.85
C PHE A 91 7.14 8.63 5.91
N GLY A 92 7.48 9.88 6.22
CA GLY A 92 8.65 10.55 5.66
C GLY A 92 9.83 10.45 6.64
N PRO A 93 10.99 9.92 6.22
CA PRO A 93 12.22 10.04 7.01
C PRO A 93 12.62 11.52 7.15
N SER A 94 13.39 11.83 8.19
CA SER A 94 13.87 13.20 8.50
C SER A 94 14.76 13.82 7.41
N SER A 95 15.22 13.04 6.44
CA SER A 95 15.84 13.53 5.20
C SER A 95 15.05 13.00 4.01
N SER A 96 14.84 13.82 2.97
CA SER A 96 14.00 13.52 1.80
C SER A 96 14.62 12.48 0.84
N ARG A 97 14.95 11.29 1.35
CA ARG A 97 15.61 10.21 0.59
C ARG A 97 14.64 9.18 0.02
N TYR A 98 13.52 8.97 0.69
CA TYR A 98 12.45 8.04 0.31
C TYR A 98 11.16 8.39 1.07
N ARG A 99 10.03 7.79 0.69
CA ARG A 99 8.86 7.63 1.57
C ARG A 99 8.69 6.15 1.90
N LYS A 100 8.14 5.84 3.07
CA LYS A 100 7.83 4.48 3.50
C LYS A 100 6.34 4.38 3.79
N ALA A 101 5.63 3.54 3.07
CA ALA A 101 4.25 3.19 3.34
C ALA A 101 4.21 1.83 4.06
N GLN A 102 3.59 1.82 5.24
CA GLN A 102 3.20 0.60 5.91
C GLN A 102 1.86 0.14 5.33
N SER A 103 1.81 -1.10 4.86
CA SER A 103 0.68 -1.60 4.10
C SER A 103 0.25 -3.00 4.53
N GLU A 104 -0.99 -3.32 4.20
CA GLU A 104 -1.62 -4.64 4.34
C GLU A 104 -1.76 -5.26 2.96
N LEU A 105 -1.22 -6.45 2.73
CA LEU A 105 -1.52 -7.22 1.52
C LEU A 105 -3.01 -7.57 1.50
N ILE A 106 -3.68 -7.21 0.42
CA ILE A 106 -5.06 -7.61 0.14
C ILE A 106 -4.99 -8.99 -0.51
N GLN A 107 -5.37 -10.03 0.24
CA GLN A 107 -5.51 -11.37 -0.30
C GLN A 107 -6.77 -11.40 -1.18
N GLY A 108 -6.61 -11.80 -2.44
CA GLY A 108 -7.75 -12.03 -3.33
C GLY A 108 -8.54 -13.26 -2.87
N GLU A 109 -9.85 -13.25 -3.08
CA GLU A 109 -10.69 -14.45 -2.98
C GLU A 109 -10.17 -15.48 -4.02
N GLY A 110 -9.34 -16.43 -3.60
CA GLY A 110 -8.83 -17.47 -4.50
C GLY A 110 -7.42 -18.01 -4.21
N GLU A 111 -6.68 -17.45 -3.25
CA GLU A 111 -5.38 -18.02 -2.88
C GLU A 111 -5.60 -19.22 -1.93
N PRO A 112 -5.23 -20.46 -2.35
CA PRO A 112 -5.39 -21.61 -1.48
C PRO A 112 -4.43 -21.47 -0.30
N ASP A 113 -4.96 -21.62 0.91
CA ASP A 113 -4.17 -21.80 2.13
C ASP A 113 -3.16 -22.92 1.87
N GLY A 114 -1.88 -22.55 1.77
CA GLY A 114 -0.77 -23.49 1.65
C GLY A 114 -0.56 -24.30 2.92
#